data_AF-A0A820ZIA7-F1
#
_entry.id   AF-A0A820ZIA7-F1
#
_cell.length_a   1.000
_cell.length_b   1.000
_cell.length_c   1.000
_cell.angle_alpha   90.00
_cell.angle_beta   90.00
_cell.angle_gamma   90.00
#
_symmetry.space_group_name_H-M   'P 1'
#
loop_
_entity.id
_entity.type
_entity.pdbx_description
1 polymer ?
#
loop_
_entity_poly.entity_id
_entity_poly.type
_entity_poly.pdbx_seq_one_letter_code
_entity_poly.pdbx_strand_id
1 'polypeptide(L)'
;LTWHNLGQQPATYLRGGIRLHDQVTRMLIAQSFGILITSFPNMIWQIYTVSTNSTIKSSLQLAQNNLINTICVLIGFSTHGITFYIYLLASSTFRKNVQEMFLRSRRIAPSRNVDLVQITITKPDQKETVRIH
;
A
#
# COMPACT_ATOMS: atom_id res chain seq x y z
N LEU A 1 -4.09 -5.05 37.43
CA LEU A 1 -3.77 -4.01 36.43
C LEU A 1 -3.15 -2.82 37.17
N THR A 2 -1.82 -2.76 37.21
CA THR A 2 -1.05 -1.76 37.96
C THR A 2 -0.96 -0.43 37.20
N TRP A 3 -1.16 0.68 37.92
CA TRP A 3 -1.11 2.07 37.43
C TRP A 3 0.14 2.41 36.58
N HIS A 4 1.22 1.66 36.75
CA HIS A 4 2.47 1.80 36.01
C HIS A 4 2.34 1.54 34.49
N ASN A 5 1.30 0.81 34.05
CA ASN A 5 1.06 0.54 32.62
C ASN A 5 0.23 1.62 31.90
N LEU A 6 -0.48 2.48 32.63
CA LEU A 6 -1.31 3.53 32.04
C LEU A 6 -0.48 4.76 31.60
N GLY A 7 0.65 5.03 32.26
CA GLY A 7 1.54 6.15 31.92
C GLY A 7 2.42 5.94 30.68
N GLN A 8 2.63 4.69 30.24
CA GLN A 8 3.47 4.39 29.07
C GLN A 8 2.73 4.46 27.73
N GLN A 9 1.40 4.36 27.75
CA GLN A 9 0.59 4.46 26.54
C GLN A 9 0.66 5.87 25.89
N PRO A 10 0.45 7.00 26.58
CA PRO A 10 0.40 8.31 25.92
C PRO A 10 1.72 8.71 25.26
N ALA A 11 2.87 8.38 25.87
CA ALA A 11 4.18 8.69 25.29
C ALA A 11 4.45 7.89 23.99
N THR A 12 3.94 6.66 23.91
CA THR A 12 4.10 5.81 22.72
C THR A 12 3.18 6.25 21.59
N TYR A 13 1.95 6.70 21.90
CA TYR A 13 1.03 7.28 20.93
C TYR A 13 1.52 8.62 20.38
N LEU A 14 2.06 9.51 21.23
CA LEU A 14 2.62 10.80 20.79
C LEU A 14 3.88 10.61 19.93
N ARG A 15 4.79 9.71 20.34
CA ARG A 15 6.02 9.42 19.58
C ARG A 15 5.75 8.63 18.30
N GLY A 16 4.74 7.77 18.29
CA GLY A 16 4.25 7.06 17.10
C GLY A 16 3.58 8.00 16.10
N GLY A 17 2.77 8.94 16.59
CA GLY A 17 2.07 9.93 15.76
C GLY A 17 3.02 10.85 14.98
N ILE A 18 4.07 11.37 15.62
CA ILE A 18 5.06 12.23 14.94
C ILE A 18 5.82 11.47 13.84
N ARG A 19 6.20 10.22 14.10
CA ARG A 19 6.90 9.38 13.10
C ARG A 19 5.99 8.99 11.94
N LEU A 20 4.73 8.69 12.23
CA LEU A 20 3.74 8.39 11.20
C LEU A 20 3.48 9.62 10.33
N HIS A 21 3.34 10.79 10.93
CA HIS A 21 3.16 12.04 10.21
C HIS A 21 4.35 12.32 9.27
N ASP A 22 5.60 12.29 9.77
CA ASP A 22 6.80 12.50 8.94
C ASP A 22 6.89 11.49 7.78
N GLN A 23 6.55 10.22 8.04
CA GLN A 23 6.55 9.17 7.03
C GLN A 23 5.49 9.42 5.94
N VAL A 24 4.27 9.80 6.33
CA VAL A 24 3.20 10.15 5.39
C VAL A 24 3.56 11.40 4.60
N THR A 25 4.12 12.44 5.25
CA THR A 25 4.56 13.66 4.59
C THR A 25 5.63 13.38 3.53
N ARG A 26 6.67 12.60 3.86
CA ARG A 26 7.72 12.22 2.88
C ARG A 26 7.14 11.45 1.69
N MET A 27 6.18 10.57 1.95
CA MET A 27 5.52 9.79 0.91
C MET A 27 4.67 10.67 -0.02
N LEU A 28 3.90 11.61 0.54
CA LEU A 28 3.10 12.57 -0.23
C LEU A 28 3.98 13.51 -1.07
N ILE A 29 5.12 13.95 -0.51
CA ILE A 29 6.09 14.76 -1.25
C ILE A 29 6.66 13.95 -2.43
N ALA A 30 7.13 12.73 -2.19
CA ALA A 30 7.66 11.87 -3.24
C ALA A 30 6.60 11.56 -4.32
N GLN A 31 5.37 11.29 -3.92
CA GLN A 31 4.24 11.06 -4.84
C GLN A 31 3.92 12.30 -5.68
N SER A 32 3.95 13.49 -5.07
CA SER A 32 3.77 14.76 -5.78
C SER A 32 4.85 14.95 -6.84
N PHE A 33 6.12 14.72 -6.50
CA PHE A 33 7.22 14.78 -7.47
C PHE A 33 7.06 13.75 -8.59
N GLY A 34 6.66 12.51 -8.26
CA GLY A 34 6.37 11.47 -9.25
C GLY A 34 5.31 11.92 -10.26
N ILE A 35 4.17 12.44 -9.77
CA ILE A 35 3.08 12.94 -10.62
C ILE A 35 3.55 14.11 -11.49
N LEU A 36 4.32 15.05 -10.94
CA LEU A 36 4.83 16.20 -11.68
C LEU A 36 5.75 15.76 -12.83
N ILE A 37 6.72 14.87 -12.55
CA ILE A 37 7.66 14.38 -13.55
C ILE A 37 6.93 13.63 -14.67
N THR A 38 5.94 12.80 -14.34
CA THR A 38 5.20 12.04 -15.35
C THR A 38 4.18 12.87 -16.12
N SER A 39 3.61 13.90 -15.50
CA SER A 39 2.60 14.77 -16.14
C SER A 39 3.22 15.83 -17.05
N PHE A 40 4.46 16.24 -16.78
CA PHE A 40 5.12 17.32 -17.50
C PHE A 40 5.29 17.04 -19.02
N PRO A 41 5.76 15.86 -19.47
CA PRO A 41 5.83 15.54 -20.90
C PRO A 41 4.47 15.59 -21.59
N ASN A 42 3.43 15.07 -20.93
CA ASN A 42 2.08 15.08 -21.48
C ASN A 42 1.53 16.52 -21.61
N MET A 43 1.80 17.39 -20.63
CA MET A 43 1.41 18.80 -20.71
C MET A 43 2.06 19.51 -21.90
N ILE A 44 3.38 19.34 -22.09
CA ILE A 44 4.10 19.92 -23.24
C ILE A 44 3.50 19.40 -24.56
N TRP A 45 3.24 18.09 -24.63
CA TRP A 45 2.66 17.46 -25.81
C TRP A 45 1.27 18.00 -26.17
N GLN A 46 0.43 18.23 -25.17
CA GLN A 46 -0.90 18.81 -25.36
C GLN A 46 -0.82 20.25 -25.88
N ILE A 47 0.06 21.08 -25.32
CA ILE A 47 0.30 22.45 -25.79
C ILE A 47 0.74 22.42 -27.26
N TYR A 48 1.72 21.58 -27.60
CA TYR A 48 2.18 21.40 -28.99
C TYR A 48 1.04 21.00 -29.94
N THR A 49 0.21 20.06 -29.52
CA THR A 49 -0.90 19.54 -30.33
C THR A 49 -1.93 20.64 -30.62
N VAL A 50 -2.31 21.41 -29.59
CA VAL A 50 -3.25 22.54 -29.73
C VAL A 50 -2.66 23.63 -30.63
N SER A 51 -1.40 24.00 -30.44
CA SER A 51 -0.74 25.04 -31.24
C SER A 51 -0.53 24.67 -32.71
N THR A 52 -0.43 23.37 -33.02
CA THR A 52 -0.13 22.89 -34.39
C THR A 52 -1.32 22.21 -35.07
N ASN A 53 -2.54 22.37 -34.54
CA ASN A 53 -3.70 21.65 -35.05
C ASN A 53 -4.09 22.07 -36.48
N SER A 54 -3.85 23.33 -36.85
CA SER A 54 -4.18 23.87 -38.18
C SER A 54 -3.07 23.70 -39.22
N THR A 55 -1.92 23.14 -38.83
CA THR A 55 -0.79 22.95 -39.73
C THR A 55 -0.95 21.63 -40.49
N ILE A 56 -0.85 21.67 -41.81
CA ILE A 56 -0.82 20.47 -42.65
C ILE A 56 0.48 19.71 -42.34
N LYS A 57 0.35 18.46 -41.87
CA LYS A 57 1.47 17.62 -41.47
C LYS A 57 1.76 16.59 -42.56
N SER A 58 3.04 16.34 -42.82
CA SER A 58 3.46 15.24 -43.70
C SER A 58 3.20 13.88 -43.03
N SER A 59 3.15 12.81 -43.81
CA SER A 59 2.94 11.44 -43.29
C SER A 59 4.00 11.03 -42.27
N LEU A 60 5.26 11.40 -42.50
CA LEU A 60 6.36 11.16 -41.56
C LEU A 60 6.16 11.90 -40.23
N GLN A 61 5.79 13.18 -40.31
CA GLN A 61 5.55 13.99 -39.11
C GLN A 61 4.34 13.49 -38.32
N LEU A 62 3.30 13.00 -39.00
CA LEU A 62 2.16 12.37 -38.34
C LEU A 62 2.56 11.08 -37.59
N ALA A 63 3.39 10.23 -38.21
CA ALA A 63 3.88 9.02 -37.57
C ALA A 63 4.74 9.33 -36.33
N GLN A 64 5.62 10.33 -36.41
CA GLN A 64 6.41 10.80 -35.27
C GLN A 64 5.52 11.34 -34.15
N ASN A 65 4.50 12.13 -34.49
CA ASN A 65 3.56 12.67 -33.52
C ASN A 65 2.80 11.55 -32.78
N ASN A 66 2.36 10.52 -33.50
CA ASN A 66 1.68 9.37 -32.90
C ASN A 66 2.62 8.59 -31.95
N LEU A 67 3.89 8.45 -32.32
CA LEU A 67 4.88 7.79 -31.47
C LEU A 67 5.12 8.59 -30.18
N ILE A 68 5.32 9.92 -30.29
CA ILE A 68 5.52 10.79 -29.13
C ILE A 68 4.29 10.74 -28.22
N ASN A 69 3.09 10.84 -28.78
CA ASN A 69 1.85 10.71 -28.02
C ASN A 69 1.79 9.37 -27.26
N THR A 70 2.14 8.27 -27.92
CA THR A 70 2.16 6.94 -27.30
C THR A 70 3.16 6.88 -26.13
N ILE A 71 4.36 7.44 -26.31
CA ILE A 71 5.37 7.52 -25.26
C ILE A 71 4.85 8.35 -24.07
N CYS A 72 4.24 9.51 -24.31
CA CYS A 72 3.66 10.35 -23.26
C CYS A 72 2.56 9.61 -22.48
N VAL A 73 1.69 8.88 -23.17
CA VAL A 73 0.63 8.07 -22.55
C VAL A 73 1.23 6.94 -21.71
N LEU A 74 2.25 6.23 -22.21
CA LEU A 74 2.92 5.17 -21.46
C LEU A 74 3.62 5.71 -20.19
N ILE A 75 4.24 6.88 -20.28
CA ILE A 75 4.81 7.57 -19.12
C ILE A 75 3.71 7.91 -18.11
N GLY A 76 2.56 8.39 -18.56
CA GLY A 76 1.41 8.66 -17.69
C GLY A 76 0.91 7.40 -16.97
N PHE A 77 0.84 6.26 -17.65
CA PHE A 77 0.48 4.99 -17.00
C PHE A 77 1.55 4.52 -15.99
N SER A 78 2.82 4.82 -16.25
CA SER A 78 3.92 4.45 -15.34
C SER A 78 3.78 5.11 -13.97
N THR A 79 3.07 6.24 -13.85
CA THR A 79 2.77 6.90 -12.58
C THR A 79 2.12 5.94 -11.57
N HIS A 80 1.20 5.07 -12.02
CA HIS A 80 0.55 4.10 -11.14
C HIS A 80 1.52 3.03 -10.62
N GLY A 81 2.53 2.67 -11.41
CA GLY A 81 3.60 1.78 -10.95
C GLY A 81 4.57 2.48 -10.01
N ILE A 82 4.97 3.71 -10.35
CA ILE A 82 5.89 4.52 -9.55
C ILE A 82 5.30 4.80 -8.16
N THR A 83 4.02 5.10 -8.05
CA THR A 83 3.38 5.29 -6.74
C THR A 83 3.52 4.05 -5.88
N PHE A 84 3.25 2.85 -6.40
CA PHE A 84 3.48 1.59 -5.67
C PHE A 84 4.91 1.47 -5.15
N TYR A 85 5.92 1.77 -5.98
CA TYR A 85 7.32 1.75 -5.54
C TYR A 85 7.64 2.82 -4.50
N ILE A 86 7.05 4.02 -4.61
CA ILE A 86 7.19 5.07 -3.59
C ILE A 86 6.61 4.60 -2.26
N TYR A 87 5.43 3.98 -2.25
CA TYR A 87 4.86 3.37 -1.04
C TYR A 87 5.80 2.33 -0.44
N LEU A 88 6.40 1.50 -1.29
CA LEU A 88 7.33 0.45 -0.88
C LEU A 88 8.65 1.01 -0.32
N LEU A 89 9.18 2.10 -0.88
CA LEU A 89 10.45 2.68 -0.44
C LEU A 89 10.30 3.61 0.77
N ALA A 90 9.26 4.45 0.79
CA ALA A 90 9.07 5.47 1.82
C ALA A 90 8.52 4.90 3.14
N SER A 91 7.76 3.80 3.08
CA SER A 91 7.03 3.30 4.25
C SER A 91 7.61 1.99 4.77
N SER A 92 8.40 2.07 5.85
CA SER A 92 8.91 0.88 6.55
C SER A 92 7.79 -0.03 7.07
N THR A 93 6.66 0.57 7.48
CA THR A 93 5.43 -0.12 7.88
C THR A 93 4.80 -0.85 6.72
N PHE A 94 4.70 -0.21 5.54
CA PHE A 94 4.15 -0.85 4.34
C PHE A 94 5.01 -2.04 3.90
N ARG A 95 6.35 -1.91 3.92
CA ARG A 95 7.25 -3.05 3.63
C ARG A 95 7.00 -4.24 4.56
N LYS A 96 6.84 -3.98 5.86
CA LYS A 96 6.55 -5.03 6.85
C LYS A 96 5.21 -5.70 6.57
N ASN A 97 4.17 -4.93 6.27
CA ASN A 97 2.84 -5.47 5.96
C ASN A 97 2.84 -6.28 4.66
N VAL A 98 3.55 -5.81 3.62
CA VAL A 98 3.70 -6.53 2.35
C VAL A 98 4.47 -7.84 2.55
N GLN A 99 5.59 -7.79 3.29
CA GLN A 99 6.33 -9.00 3.66
C GLN A 99 5.45 -9.98 4.43
N GLU A 100 4.66 -9.51 5.40
CA GLU A 100 3.74 -10.35 6.15
C GLU A 100 2.68 -10.96 5.22
N MET A 101 2.09 -10.20 4.28
CA MET A 101 1.11 -10.72 3.33
C MET A 101 1.67 -11.89 2.49
N PHE A 102 2.89 -11.74 1.97
CA PHE A 102 3.52 -12.77 1.13
C PHE A 102 4.10 -13.95 1.93
N LEU A 103 4.61 -13.70 3.15
CA LEU A 103 5.20 -14.74 4.01
C LEU A 103 4.15 -15.50 4.83
N ARG A 104 3.04 -14.86 5.19
CA ARG A 104 1.92 -15.46 5.93
C ARG A 104 0.96 -16.23 4.99
N SER A 105 0.86 -15.85 3.71
CA SER A 105 0.19 -16.67 2.69
C SER A 105 0.83 -18.05 2.50
N ARG A 106 2.11 -18.23 2.86
CA ARG A 106 2.76 -19.55 2.86
C ARG A 106 2.48 -20.37 4.12
N ARG A 107 1.84 -19.80 5.14
CA ARG A 107 1.40 -20.49 6.37
C ARG A 107 -0.11 -20.57 6.43
N ILE A 108 -0.74 -21.07 5.37
CA ILE A 108 -2.03 -21.76 5.54
C ILE A 108 -1.69 -23.14 6.11
N ALA A 109 -1.29 -23.17 7.38
CA ALA A 109 -1.40 -24.41 8.14
C ALA A 109 -2.91 -24.69 8.23
N PRO A 110 -3.38 -25.92 7.93
CA PRO A 110 -4.78 -26.25 8.15
C PRO A 110 -5.09 -25.92 9.61
N SER A 111 -6.12 -25.08 9.81
CA SER A 111 -6.63 -24.78 11.14
C SER A 111 -6.93 -26.11 11.82
N ARG A 112 -6.06 -26.51 12.75
CA ARG A 112 -6.35 -27.59 13.67
C ARG A 112 -7.33 -27.01 14.68
N ASN A 113 -8.57 -26.79 14.24
CA ASN A 113 -9.72 -26.65 15.11
C ASN A 113 -9.88 -27.98 15.83
N VAL A 114 -9.07 -28.15 16.88
CA VAL A 114 -9.48 -28.97 18.00
C VAL A 114 -10.01 -27.98 19.01
N ASP A 115 -11.22 -27.49 18.76
CA ASP A 115 -12.08 -26.99 19.82
C ASP A 115 -12.32 -28.18 20.75
N LEU A 116 -11.41 -28.39 21.69
CA LEU A 116 -11.68 -29.18 22.88
C LEU A 116 -12.70 -28.38 23.69
N VAL A 117 -13.97 -28.55 23.32
CA VAL A 117 -15.09 -28.13 24.14
C VAL A 117 -15.03 -28.98 25.41
N GLN A 118 -14.44 -28.41 26.45
CA GLN A 118 -14.42 -29.04 27.77
C GLN A 118 -15.81 -28.86 28.39
N ILE A 119 -16.72 -29.80 28.09
CA ILE A 119 -18.05 -29.80 28.69
C ILE A 119 -17.89 -30.21 30.16
N THR A 120 -17.95 -29.22 31.06
CA THR A 120 -18.05 -29.47 32.50
C THR A 120 -19.49 -29.82 32.81
N ILE A 121 -19.81 -31.11 32.93
CA ILE A 121 -21.11 -31.57 33.39
C ILE A 121 -21.12 -31.53 34.91
N THR A 122 -21.74 -30.51 35.49
CA THR A 122 -21.97 -30.43 36.93
C THR A 122 -23.24 -31.23 37.27
N LYS A 123 -23.09 -32.48 37.74
CA LYS A 123 -24.15 -33.17 38.49
C LYS A 123 -24.04 -32.76 39.97
N PRO A 124 -25.17 -32.58 40.68
CA PRO A 124 -25.17 -31.94 41.99
C PRO A 124 -24.59 -32.78 43.14
N ASP A 125 -23.96 -33.94 42.91
CA ASP A 125 -23.36 -34.67 44.03
C ASP A 125 -22.20 -35.64 43.75
N GLN A 126 -21.50 -35.55 42.60
CA GLN A 126 -20.22 -36.25 42.42
C GLN A 126 -19.43 -35.67 41.25
N LYS A 127 -18.21 -35.20 41.51
CA LYS A 127 -17.26 -34.72 40.48
C LYS A 127 -16.53 -35.92 39.87
N GLU A 128 -16.90 -36.29 38.65
CA GLU A 128 -16.15 -37.25 37.86
C GLU A 128 -15.68 -36.60 36.56
N THR A 129 -14.39 -36.73 36.26
CA THR A 129 -13.77 -36.15 35.06
C THR A 129 -13.59 -37.27 34.04
N VAL A 130 -14.43 -37.29 32.99
CA VAL A 130 -14.31 -38.27 31.90
C VAL A 130 -13.57 -37.63 30.74
N ARG A 131 -12.43 -38.22 30.33
CA ARG A 131 -11.77 -37.93 29.05
C ARG A 131 -12.31 -38.89 28.00
N ILE A 132 -12.86 -38.35 26.91
CA ILE A 132 -13.25 -39.14 25.74
C ILE A 132 -12.23 -38.83 24.64
N HIS A 133 -11.64 -39.90 24.08
CA HIS A 133 -10.66 -39.86 22.99
C HIS A 133 -11.32 -39.72 21.63
#